data_AF-A0A958UPV5-F1
#
_entry.id   AF-A0A958UPV5-F1
#
_cell.length_a   1.000
_cell.length_b   1.000
_cell.length_c   1.000
_cell.angle_alpha   90.00
_cell.angle_beta   90.00
_cell.angle_gamma   90.00
#
_symmetry.space_group_name_H-M   'P 1'
#
loop_
_entity.id
_entity.type
_entity.pdbx_description
1 polymer ?
#
loop_
_entity_poly.entity_id
_entity_poly.type
_entity_poly.pdbx_seq_one_letter_code
_entity_poly.pdbx_strand_id
1 'polypeptide(L)' 'MQRDEQIFELIEDEKQRQINGLELIASENFVSDQVMEAAGSVLTNK' A
#
# COMPACT_ATOMS: atom_id res chain seq x y z
N MET A 1 6.48 -19.51 -6.48
CA MET A 1 5.86 -19.02 -5.23
C MET A 1 4.37 -19.02 -5.44
N GLN A 2 3.60 -19.53 -4.46
CA GLN A 2 2.16 -19.36 -4.46
C GLN A 2 1.85 -17.91 -4.08
N ARG A 3 0.92 -17.29 -4.80
CA ARG A 3 0.44 -15.95 -4.45
C ARG A 3 -0.43 -16.07 -3.21
N ASP A 4 -0.15 -15.26 -2.20
CA ASP A 4 -0.92 -15.26 -0.96
C ASP A 4 -2.19 -14.42 -1.16
N GLU A 5 -3.26 -15.05 -1.62
CA GLU A 5 -4.53 -14.39 -1.96
C GLU A 5 -5.14 -13.65 -0.76
N GLN A 6 -5.00 -14.21 0.44
CA GLN A 6 -5.52 -13.59 1.67
C GLN A 6 -4.85 -12.24 1.94
N ILE A 7 -3.54 -12.12 1.74
CA ILE A 7 -2.84 -10.84 1.92
C ILE A 7 -3.29 -9.81 0.89
N PHE A 8 -3.54 -10.20 -0.37
CA PHE A 8 -4.02 -9.26 -1.39
C PHE A 8 -5.43 -8.76 -1.10
N GLU A 9 -6.31 -9.62 -0.58
CA GLU A 9 -7.65 -9.23 -0.13
C GLU A 9 -7.57 -8.17 0.99
N LEU A 10 -6.74 -8.42 2.01
CA LEU A 10 -6.55 -7.48 3.12
C LEU A 10 -5.97 -6.12 2.68
N ILE A 11 -5.04 -6.12 1.72
CA ILE A 11 -4.48 -4.88 1.16
C ILE A 11 -5.56 -4.07 0.43
N GLU A 12 -6.44 -4.73 -0.32
CA GLU A 12 -7.54 -4.04 -1.03
C GLU A 12 -8.56 -3.50 -0.03
N ASP A 13 -8.92 -4.25 1.01
CA ASP A 13 -9.82 -3.78 2.07
C ASP A 13 -9.26 -2.52 2.78
N GLU A 14 -7.96 -2.48 3.10
CA GLU A 14 -7.32 -1.30 3.72
C GLU A 14 -7.29 -0.11 2.75
N LYS A 15 -7.03 -0.35 1.46
CA LYS A 15 -7.11 0.70 0.45
C LYS A 15 -8.52 1.30 0.39
N GLN A 16 -9.57 0.48 0.42
CA GLN A 16 -10.94 0.96 0.47
C GLN A 16 -11.23 1.74 1.77
N ARG A 17 -10.68 1.31 2.91
CA ARG A 17 -10.79 2.05 4.18
C ARG A 17 -10.18 3.45 4.06
N GLN A 18 -8.97 3.56 3.53
CA GLN A 18 -8.27 4.83 3.37
C GLN A 18 -8.96 5.79 2.41
N ILE A 19 -9.49 5.29 1.28
CA ILE A 19 -10.15 6.12 0.27
C ILE A 19 -11.51 6.64 0.76
N ASN A 20 -12.26 5.81 1.49
CA ASN A 20 -13.60 6.16 1.95
C ASN A 20 -13.61 6.82 3.33
N GLY A 21 -12.47 6.82 4.03
CA GLY A 21 -12.26 7.47 5.33
C GLY A 21 -11.86 8.95 5.20
N LEU A 22 -12.15 9.73 6.25
CA LEU A 22 -11.58 11.07 6.40
C LEU A 22 -10.34 10.97 7.29
N GLU A 23 -9.17 10.88 6.67
CA GLU A 23 -7.90 10.73 7.39
C GLU A 23 -7.42 12.09 7.93
N LEU A 24 -7.56 12.30 9.25
CA LEU A 24 -7.23 13.56 9.94
C LEU A 24 -5.99 13.47 10.84
N ILE A 25 -5.26 12.35 10.77
CA ILE A 25 -4.03 12.19 11.53
C ILE A 25 -2.96 13.05 10.85
N ALA A 26 -2.55 14.12 11.53
CA ALA A 26 -1.68 15.15 10.95
C ALA A 26 -0.32 14.65 10.43
N SER A 27 0.14 13.50 10.93
CA SER A 27 1.41 12.88 10.53
C SER A 27 1.28 11.85 9.41
N GLU A 28 0.07 11.47 9.02
CA GLU A 28 -0.18 10.50 7.94
C GLU A 28 -0.33 11.21 6.60
N ASN A 29 -0.05 10.48 5.51
CA ASN A 29 -0.13 11.01 4.15
C ASN A 29 -0.26 9.90 3.12
N PHE A 30 -0.68 10.27 1.91
CA PHE A 30 -0.68 9.41 0.73
C PHE A 30 0.58 9.66 -0.10
N VAL A 31 1.34 8.60 -0.37
CA VAL A 31 2.49 8.67 -1.28
C VAL A 31 2.03 8.55 -2.74
N SER A 32 2.85 9.02 -3.68
CA SER A 32 2.55 8.87 -5.10
C SER A 32 2.81 7.45 -5.61
N ASP A 33 2.17 7.07 -6.72
CA ASP A 33 2.36 5.75 -7.35
C ASP A 33 3.82 5.47 -7.70
N GLN A 34 4.57 6.49 -8.14
CA GLN A 34 6.00 6.35 -8.47
C GLN A 34 6.85 5.98 -7.24
N VAL A 35 6.50 6.51 -6.06
CA VAL A 35 7.20 6.17 -4.81
C VAL A 35 6.90 4.72 -4.43
N MET A 36 5.64 4.28 -4.58
CA MET A 36 5.24 2.90 -4.31
C MET A 36 5.91 1.89 -5.26
N GLU A 37 5.99 2.20 -6.55
CA GLU A 37 6.69 1.38 -7.55
C GLU A 37 8.17 1.24 -7.23
N ALA A 38 8.84 2.34 -6.88
CA ALA A 38 10.25 2.32 -6.49
C ALA A 38 10.48 1.48 -5.22
N ALA A 39 9.58 1.57 -4.23
CA ALA A 39 9.65 0.80 -2.99
C ALA A 39 9.53 -0.73 -3.22
N GLY A 40 8.74 -1.15 -4.21
CA GLY A 40 8.58 -2.56 -4.61
C GLY A 40 9.62 -3.08 -5.61
N SER A 41 10.66 -2.30 -5.91
CA SER A 41 11.63 -2.62 -6.96
C SER A 41 12.71 -3.62 -6.52
N VAL A 42 13.52 -4.06 -7.49
CA VAL A 42 14.68 -4.93 -7.27
C VAL A 42 15.76 -4.32 -6.37
N LEU A 43 15.67 -3.02 -6.04
CA LEU A 43 16.59 -2.37 -5.10
C LEU A 43 16.56 -3.02 -3.72
N THR A 44 15.45 -3.67 -3.32
CA THR A 44 15.39 -4.41 -2.04
C THR A 44 16.27 -5.67 -1.99
N ASN A 45 16.83 -6.10 -3.12
CA ASN A 45 17.67 -7.30 -3.18
C ASN A 45 19.13 -7.04 -2.76
N LYS A 46 19.53 -5.78 -2.51
CA LYS A 46 20.90 -5.41 -2.12
C LYS A 46 20.92 -4.27 -1.11
#